data_AF-R4KEZ8-F1
#
_entry.id   AF-R4KEZ8-F1
#
_cell.length_a   1.000
_cell.length_b   1.000
_cell.length_c   1.000
_cell.angle_alpha   90.00
_cell.angle_beta   90.00
_cell.angle_gamma   90.00
#
_symmetry.space_group_name_H-M   'P 1'
#
loop_
_entity.id
_entity.type
_entity.pdbx_description
1 polymer ?
#
loop_
_entity_poly.entity_id
_entity_poly.type
_entity_poly.pdbx_seq_one_letter_code
_entity_poly.pdbx_strand_id
1 'polypeptide(L)' 'MSDIKKVTSEEASKIIETREPLGKFYTIEKDFKTGKRIYVGIDNQCGDAWTEDFKCLTTCKNWLG' A
#
# COMPACT_ATOMS: atom_id res chain seq x y z
N MET A 1 -4.02 16.49 -6.45
CA MET A 1 -3.95 15.03 -6.75
C MET A 1 -3.02 14.45 -5.72
N SER A 2 -3.50 13.58 -4.82
CA SER A 2 -2.63 12.97 -3.82
C SER A 2 -1.63 12.06 -4.55
N ASP A 3 -0.34 12.36 -4.50
CA ASP A 3 0.69 11.53 -5.11
C ASP A 3 0.74 10.15 -4.43
N ILE A 4 0.29 9.12 -5.15
CA ILE A 4 0.40 7.72 -4.71
C ILE A 4 1.87 7.28 -4.87
N LYS A 5 2.54 7.02 -3.75
CA LYS A 5 3.97 6.68 -3.74
C LYS A 5 4.19 5.18 -3.69
N LYS A 6 5.11 4.68 -4.52
CA LYS A 6 5.59 3.30 -4.41
C LYS A 6 6.62 3.23 -3.28
N VAL A 7 6.50 2.25 -2.40
CA VAL A 7 7.45 1.98 -1.32
C VAL A 7 7.86 0.51 -1.33
N THR A 8 9.00 0.20 -0.72
CA THR A 8 9.44 -1.18 -0.47
C THR A 8 8.56 -1.85 0.60
N SER A 9 8.64 -3.17 0.70
CA SER A 9 7.95 -3.96 1.75
C SER A 9 8.35 -3.52 3.15
N GLU A 10 9.63 -3.20 3.33
CA GLU A 10 10.19 -2.73 4.60
C GLU A 10 9.66 -1.34 4.96
N GLU A 11 9.62 -0.42 4.00
CA GLU A 11 9.04 0.91 4.19
C GLU A 11 7.53 0.85 4.42
N ALA A 12 6.81 -0.01 3.69
CA ALA A 12 5.39 -0.26 3.91
C ALA A 12 5.13 -0.72 5.35
N SER A 13 5.93 -1.66 5.84
CA SER A 13 5.83 -2.16 7.22
C SER A 13 6.06 -1.04 8.23
N LYS A 14 7.07 -0.18 8.01
CA LYS A 14 7.32 0.99 8.85
C LYS A 14 6.15 1.96 8.83
N ILE A 15 5.62 2.31 7.65
CA ILE A 15 4.48 3.24 7.52
C ILE A 15 3.23 2.69 8.23
N ILE A 16 2.99 1.38 8.15
CA ILE A 16 1.87 0.72 8.83
C ILE A 16 2.10 0.71 10.35
N GLU A 17 3.35 0.61 10.82
CA GLU A 17 3.65 0.61 12.25
C GLU A 17 3.60 2.04 12.84
N THR A 18 4.32 2.96 12.23
CA THR A 18 4.50 4.34 12.74
C THR A 18 3.36 5.27 12.36
N ARG A 19 2.56 4.90 11.36
CA ARG A 19 1.58 5.80 10.70
C ARG A 19 2.22 7.04 10.10
N GLU A 20 3.53 6.99 9.84
CA GLU A 20 4.31 8.07 9.27
C GLU A 20 5.25 7.58 8.15
N PRO A 21 5.46 8.38 7.10
CA PRO A 21 4.78 9.64 6.80
C PRO A 21 3.29 9.46 6.43
N LEU A 22 2.47 10.49 6.65
CA LEU A 22 1.07 10.51 6.20
C LEU A 22 1.00 10.61 4.67
N GLY A 23 0.15 9.80 4.05
CA GLY A 23 0.02 9.76 2.60
C GLY A 23 -0.72 8.54 2.07
N LYS A 24 -0.61 8.35 0.76
CA LYS A 24 -1.09 7.18 0.04
C LYS A 24 0.10 6.45 -0.53
N PHE A 25 0.25 5.19 -0.17
CA PHE A 25 1.39 4.38 -0.56
C PHE A 25 0.92 3.06 -1.16
N TYR A 26 1.79 2.44 -1.95
CA TYR A 26 1.61 1.04 -2.32
C TYR A 26 2.95 0.32 -2.34
N THR A 27 2.91 -0.98 -2.03
CA THR A 27 4.05 -1.87 -2.22
C THR A 27 3.68 -3.06 -3.08
N ILE A 28 4.69 -3.77 -3.58
CA ILE A 28 4.54 -4.95 -4.44
C ILE A 28 5.07 -6.14 -3.66
N GLU A 29 4.17 -7.05 -3.33
CA GLU A 29 4.45 -8.27 -2.56
C GLU A 29 4.24 -9.51 -3.42
N LYS A 30 4.62 -10.67 -2.87
CA LYS A 30 4.23 -11.98 -3.40
C LYS A 30 3.17 -12.59 -2.50
N ASP A 31 2.07 -13.03 -3.08
CA ASP A 31 1.07 -13.80 -2.39
C ASP A 31 1.68 -15.13 -1.91
N PHE A 32 1.64 -15.39 -0.60
CA PHE A 32 2.26 -16.56 0.00
C PHE A 32 1.64 -17.89 -0.43
N LYS A 33 0.40 -17.89 -0.93
CA LYS A 33 -0.32 -19.12 -1.34
C LYS A 33 -0.05 -19.47 -2.79
N THR A 34 0.02 -18.47 -3.66
CA THR A 34 0.08 -18.62 -5.12
C THR A 34 1.43 -18.23 -5.72
N GLY A 35 2.29 -17.54 -4.95
CA GLY A 35 3.55 -16.98 -5.42
C GLY A 35 3.40 -15.82 -6.40
N LYS A 36 2.16 -15.39 -6.68
CA LYS A 36 1.86 -14.35 -7.66
C LYS A 36 2.11 -12.97 -7.07
N ARG A 37 2.43 -12.02 -7.96
CA ARG A 37 2.54 -10.61 -7.58
C ARG A 37 1.19 -10.09 -7.10
N ILE A 38 1.20 -9.42 -5.96
CA ILE A 38 0.09 -8.64 -5.43
C ILE A 38 0.57 -7.22 -5.12
N TYR A 39 -0.39 -6.30 -5.01
CA TYR A 39 -0.16 -4.90 -4.67
C TYR A 39 -0.86 -4.63 -3.35
N VAL A 40 -0.15 -4.09 -2.38
CA VAL A 40 -0.74 -3.71 -1.10
C VAL A 40 -0.87 -2.20 -1.10
N GLY A 41 -2.10 -1.71 -1.06
CA GLY A 41 -2.40 -0.28 -0.88
C GLY A 41 -2.34 0.08 0.60
N ILE A 42 -1.84 1.26 0.91
CA ILE A 42 -1.75 1.81 2.26
C ILE A 42 -2.26 3.26 2.21
N ASP A 43 -3.38 3.53 2.87
CA ASP A 43 -3.87 4.90 3.08
C ASP A 43 -3.75 5.23 4.57
N ASN A 44 -2.85 6.14 4.92
CA ASN A 44 -2.73 6.65 6.28
C ASN A 44 -2.97 8.15 6.39
N GLN A 45 -3.66 8.79 5.44
CA GLN A 45 -3.81 10.25 5.43
C GLN A 45 -4.55 10.82 6.65
N CYS A 46 -5.41 10.02 7.28
CA CYS A 46 -6.20 10.43 8.45
C CYS A 46 -5.57 10.01 9.79
N GLY A 47 -4.34 9.48 9.79
CA GLY A 47 -3.66 8.96 10.99
C GLY A 47 -3.93 7.48 11.28
N ASP A 48 -5.06 6.95 10.79
CA ASP A 48 -5.28 5.50 10.69
C ASP A 48 -4.68 4.98 9.41
N ALA A 49 -3.94 3.87 9.43
CA ALA A 49 -3.43 3.21 8.21
C ALA A 49 -4.33 2.03 7.83
N TRP A 50 -5.05 2.23 6.74
CA TRP A 50 -5.88 1.26 6.06
C TRP A 50 -5.02 0.51 5.05
N THR A 51 -5.14 -0.81 5.02
CA THR A 51 -4.36 -1.67 4.13
C THR A 51 -5.26 -2.65 3.40
N GLU A 52 -5.07 -2.80 2.09
CA GLU A 52 -5.82 -3.76 1.27
C GLU A 52 -4.95 -4.36 0.18
N ASP A 53 -5.13 -5.65 -0.11
CA ASP A 53 -4.41 -6.39 -1.15
C ASP A 53 -5.17 -6.43 -2.48
N PHE A 54 -4.44 -6.28 -3.57
CA PHE A 54 -4.98 -6.22 -4.91
C PHE A 54 -4.16 -7.08 -5.86
N LYS A 55 -4.85 -7.71 -6.81
CA LYS A 55 -4.20 -8.44 -7.92
C LYS A 55 -3.72 -7.51 -9.05
N CYS A 56 -4.21 -6.27 -9.07
CA CYS A 56 -3.97 -5.31 -10.14
C CYS A 56 -3.58 -3.94 -9.58
N LEU A 57 -2.54 -3.33 -10.15
CA LEU A 57 -2.07 -2.00 -9.76
C LEU A 57 -3.12 -0.92 -9.98
N THR A 58 -3.89 -1.01 -11.07
CA THR A 58 -4.95 -0.04 -11.37
C THR A 58 -6.03 -0.05 -10.31
N THR A 59 -6.46 -1.24 -9.86
CA THR A 59 -7.46 -1.37 -8.79
C THR A 59 -6.93 -0.80 -7.47
N CYS A 60 -5.66 -1.10 -7.13
CA CYS A 60 -5.00 -0.53 -5.96
C CYS A 60 -4.97 1.01 -6.00
N LYS A 61 -4.56 1.59 -7.13
CA LYS A 61 -4.54 3.05 -7.28
C LYS A 61 -5.93 3.69 -7.24
N ASN A 62 -6.94 3.03 -7.82
CA ASN A 62 -8.32 3.50 -7.77
C ASN A 62 -8.88 3.47 -6.34
N TRP A 63 -8.53 2.45 -5.54
CA TRP A 63 -8.90 2.39 -4.13
C TRP A 63 -8.23 3.48 -3.31
N LEU A 64 -6.94 3.72 -3.56
CA LEU A 64 -6.22 4.80 -2.91
C LEU A 64 -6.83 6.16 -3.25
N GLY A 65 -7.34 6.37 -4.47
CA GLY A 65 -8.16 7.53 -4.83
C GLY A 65 -7.42 8.71 -5.43
#